data_AF-A0A8J6H870-F1
#
_entry.id   AF-A0A8J6H870-F1
#
_cell.length_a   1.000
_cell.length_b   1.000
_cell.length_c   1.000
_cell.angle_alpha   90.00
_cell.angle_beta   90.00
_cell.angle_gamma   90.00
#
_symmetry.space_group_name_H-M   'P 1'
#
loop_
_entity.id
_entity.type
_entity.pdbx_description
1 polymer ?
#
loop_
_entity_poly.entity_id
_entity_poly.type
_entity_poly.pdbx_seq_one_letter_code
_entity_poly.pdbx_strand_id
1 'polypeptide(L)'
;MWYQIIPGFMIIAVCLAVPHYIAYPMNWLVTGHMYRRSIMDKYEALQYLRDLRLEDPYKIKGTGHLHRDGDEFLRWGRIMFSLNRHFAPCGVSQQPPNNPLRRTASPPSCWLPNNGRVRMGCDGGTIPRRNELVKVKQKPETKDHTSHLIFQWRYCNITQQLLQRPIVTCGLGRLYNKSAIIEAIIGKVSMPSHIKTLKDTVELNLTPNPEFCEGSTTQVDVSPYICPVTGLEMSGNFRFVALWSCGCVFSERALKETKMTTCLKCQTGFEDVDVVVLNATTEDDVKSMTTRMEARRKNKKRSVREGVVKCKKVKVG
;
A
#
# COMPACT_ATOMS: atom_id res chain seq x y z
N MET A 1 -10.83 61.04 53.62
CA MET A 1 -10.87 61.15 52.14
C MET A 1 -10.79 59.73 51.56
N TRP A 2 -11.61 59.40 50.57
CA TRP A 2 -11.84 58.02 50.11
C TRP A 2 -10.62 57.32 49.50
N TYR A 3 -9.56 58.07 49.13
CA TYR A 3 -8.35 57.53 48.51
C TYR A 3 -7.43 56.74 49.46
N GLN A 4 -7.65 56.78 50.78
CA GLN A 4 -6.82 56.03 51.74
C GLN A 4 -6.93 54.50 51.59
N ILE A 5 -7.97 54.01 50.91
CA ILE A 5 -8.17 52.57 50.67
C ILE A 5 -7.40 52.05 49.43
N ILE A 6 -6.95 52.96 48.55
CA ILE A 6 -6.30 52.63 47.28
C ILE A 6 -4.99 51.84 47.49
N PRO A 7 -4.09 52.21 48.43
CA PRO A 7 -2.85 51.45 48.65
C PRO A 7 -3.11 50.00 49.07
N GLY A 8 -4.09 49.78 49.95
CA GLY A 8 -4.49 48.44 50.38
C GLY A 8 -5.06 47.61 49.23
N PHE A 9 -5.92 48.21 48.41
CA PHE A 9 -6.47 47.55 47.22
C PHE A 9 -5.38 47.19 46.21
N MET A 10 -4.40 48.07 45.98
CA MET A 10 -3.28 47.81 45.06
C MET A 10 -2.40 46.65 45.52
N ILE A 11 -2.13 46.54 46.82
CA ILE A 11 -1.37 45.41 47.37
C ILE A 11 -2.12 44.09 47.14
N ILE A 12 -3.42 44.07 47.44
CA ILE A 12 -4.26 42.87 47.23
C ILE A 12 -4.30 42.48 45.74
N ALA A 13 -4.47 43.46 44.84
CA ALA A 13 -4.48 43.21 43.40
C ALA A 13 -3.16 42.63 42.90
N VAL A 14 -2.02 43.15 43.38
CA VAL A 14 -0.69 42.61 43.04
C VAL A 14 -0.55 41.19 43.57
N CYS A 15 -0.92 40.92 44.83
CA CYS A 15 -0.84 39.58 45.42
C CYS A 15 -1.69 38.55 44.67
N LEU A 16 -2.86 38.92 44.15
CA LEU A 16 -3.71 38.03 43.34
C LEU A 16 -3.19 37.82 41.91
N ALA A 17 -2.55 38.84 41.34
CA ALA A 17 -2.00 38.79 39.99
C ALA A 17 -0.71 37.97 39.89
N VAL A 18 0.18 38.09 40.89
CA VAL A 18 1.52 37.49 40.90
C VAL A 18 1.52 35.97 40.63
N PRO A 19 0.66 35.14 41.24
CA PRO A 19 0.63 33.69 40.98
C PRO A 19 0.32 33.34 39.52
N HIS A 20 -0.55 34.10 38.85
CA HIS A 20 -0.85 33.89 37.43
C HIS A 20 0.33 34.22 36.53
N TYR A 21 1.06 35.30 36.83
CA TYR A 21 2.26 35.67 36.08
C TYR A 21 3.44 34.71 36.33
N ILE A 22 3.58 34.19 37.56
CA ILE A 22 4.64 33.22 37.92
C ILE A 22 4.37 31.83 37.34
N ALA A 23 3.10 31.44 37.15
CA ALA A 23 2.76 30.12 36.62
C ALA A 23 3.42 29.84 35.26
N TYR A 24 3.56 30.85 34.41
CA TYR A 24 4.20 30.75 33.09
C TYR A 24 5.70 30.36 33.14
N PRO A 25 6.58 31.14 33.78
CA PRO A 25 7.99 30.79 33.90
C PRO A 25 8.20 29.53 34.74
N MET A 26 7.35 29.29 35.74
CA MET A 26 7.43 28.07 36.55
C MET A 26 7.11 26.81 35.73
N ASN A 27 6.11 26.86 34.85
CA ASN A 27 5.82 25.76 33.93
C ASN A 27 6.97 25.52 32.95
N TRP A 28 7.58 26.60 32.44
CA TRP A 28 8.73 26.50 31.54
C TRP A 28 9.92 25.83 32.22
N LEU A 29 10.17 26.12 33.49
CA LEU A 29 11.27 25.55 34.25
C LEU A 29 11.05 24.06 34.59
N VAL A 30 9.81 23.65 34.85
CA VAL A 30 9.47 22.26 35.22
C VAL A 30 9.33 21.35 34.00
N THR A 31 8.69 21.84 32.93
CA THR A 31 8.29 21.01 31.78
C THR A 31 9.05 21.35 30.49
N GLY A 32 9.91 22.38 30.51
CA GLY A 32 10.58 22.91 29.31
C GLY A 32 9.66 23.75 28.42
N HIS A 33 8.39 23.95 28.80
CA HIS A 33 7.37 24.59 27.97
C HIS A 33 6.48 25.55 28.76
N MET A 34 6.04 26.63 28.10
CA MET A 34 5.27 27.71 28.74
C MET A 34 3.86 27.28 29.18
N TYR A 35 3.27 26.30 28.48
CA TYR A 35 1.90 25.87 28.68
C TYR A 35 1.82 24.39 28.99
N ARG A 36 1.10 24.04 30.06
CA ARG A 36 0.79 22.66 30.40
C ARG A 36 -0.44 22.20 29.61
N ARG A 37 -0.36 21.05 28.96
CA ARG A 37 -1.49 20.49 28.19
C ARG A 37 -2.61 20.07 29.15
N SER A 38 -3.86 20.32 28.76
CA SER A 38 -5.03 19.86 29.51
C SER A 38 -5.17 18.34 29.43
N ILE A 39 -5.58 17.73 30.54
CA ILE A 39 -5.86 16.29 30.70
C ILE A 39 -7.28 16.13 31.27
N MET A 40 -8.11 17.17 31.14
CA MET A 40 -9.46 17.18 31.72
C MET A 40 -10.39 16.27 30.92
N ASP A 41 -10.26 16.30 29.59
CA ASP A 41 -11.04 15.46 28.70
C ASP A 41 -10.37 14.11 28.49
N LYS A 42 -11.20 13.05 28.46
CA LYS A 42 -10.75 11.67 28.22
C LYS A 42 -9.97 11.55 26.90
N TYR A 43 -10.39 12.28 25.87
CA TYR A 43 -9.73 12.26 24.56
C TYR A 43 -8.33 12.88 24.64
N GLU A 44 -8.19 14.03 25.29
CA GLU A 44 -6.91 14.71 25.50
C GLU A 44 -5.96 13.88 26.36
N ALA A 45 -6.48 13.21 27.39
CA ALA A 45 -5.70 12.30 28.23
C ALA A 45 -5.15 11.11 27.43
N LEU A 46 -5.97 10.50 26.56
CA LEU A 46 -5.52 9.41 25.68
C LEU A 46 -4.50 9.89 24.65
N GLN A 47 -4.66 11.11 24.12
CA GLN A 47 -3.69 11.73 23.21
C GLN A 47 -2.36 11.96 23.93
N TYR A 48 -2.39 12.49 25.16
CA TYR A 48 -1.21 12.70 26.00
C TYR A 48 -0.48 11.38 26.30
N LEU A 49 -1.21 10.32 26.68
CA LEU A 49 -0.63 9.00 26.93
C LEU A 49 -0.06 8.35 25.66
N ARG A 50 -0.68 8.59 24.50
CA ARG A 50 -0.14 8.15 23.21
C ARG A 50 1.18 8.85 22.95
N ASP A 51 1.20 10.19 23.04
CA ASP A 51 2.40 10.98 22.75
C ASP A 51 3.54 10.58 23.70
N LEU A 52 3.25 10.39 25.00
CA LEU A 52 4.19 9.89 26.01
C LEU A 52 4.80 8.51 25.67
N ARG A 53 4.06 7.66 24.95
CA ARG A 53 4.55 6.35 24.49
C ARG A 53 5.47 6.48 23.28
N LEU A 54 5.26 7.48 22.43
CA LEU A 54 6.12 7.75 21.28
C LEU A 54 7.39 8.50 21.67
N GLU A 55 7.28 9.60 22.42
CA GLU A 55 8.38 10.46 22.90
C GLU A 55 7.83 11.50 23.92
N ASP A 56 8.45 12.67 24.05
CA ASP A 56 7.95 13.75 24.91
C ASP A 56 6.64 14.38 24.36
N PRO A 57 5.59 14.55 25.19
CA PRO A 57 4.25 14.96 24.75
C PRO A 57 4.16 16.41 24.24
N TYR A 58 5.20 17.20 24.45
CA TYR A 58 5.27 18.61 24.04
C TYR A 58 6.03 18.83 22.73
N LYS A 59 6.62 17.77 22.16
CA LYS A 59 7.36 17.82 20.89
C LYS A 59 6.47 17.29 19.77
N ILE A 60 5.96 18.19 18.94
CA ILE A 60 5.06 17.83 17.85
C ILE A 60 5.85 17.12 16.74
N LYS A 61 5.51 15.86 16.46
CA LYS A 61 6.04 15.12 15.31
C LYS A 61 5.23 15.44 14.07
N GLY A 62 5.85 16.13 13.13
CA GLY A 62 5.33 16.27 11.78
C GLY A 62 5.53 15.01 10.95
N THR A 63 5.04 15.05 9.71
CA THR A 63 5.15 13.96 8.73
C THR A 63 6.60 13.56 8.40
N GLY A 64 7.58 14.44 8.62
CA GLY A 64 9.00 14.17 8.39
C GLY A 64 9.59 13.06 9.27
N HIS A 65 9.00 12.76 10.43
CA HIS A 65 9.47 11.67 11.30
C HIS A 65 9.24 10.29 10.65
N LEU A 66 8.16 10.13 9.89
CA LEU A 66 7.81 8.87 9.24
C LEU A 66 8.81 8.45 8.15
N HIS A 67 9.41 9.42 7.45
CA HIS A 67 10.43 9.14 6.44
C HIS A 67 11.73 8.63 7.08
N ARG A 68 12.19 9.25 8.17
CA ARG A 68 13.40 8.81 8.88
C ARG A 68 13.28 7.39 9.44
N ASP A 69 12.14 7.05 10.05
CA ASP A 69 11.93 5.70 10.57
C ASP A 69 11.89 4.66 9.44
N GLY A 70 11.29 5.00 8.29
CA GLY A 70 11.30 4.13 7.10
C GLY A 70 12.71 3.87 6.58
N ASP A 71 13.52 4.92 6.48
CA ASP A 71 14.91 4.84 6.01
C ASP A 71 15.82 4.12 7.01
N GLU A 72 15.59 4.31 8.31
CA GLU A 72 16.37 3.71 9.40
C GLU A 72 15.98 2.24 9.63
N PHE A 73 14.70 1.87 9.46
CA PHE A 73 14.23 0.47 9.42
C PHE A 73 14.77 -0.25 8.19
N LEU A 74 14.87 0.41 7.03
CA LEU A 74 15.55 -0.11 5.84
C LEU A 74 17.06 -0.25 6.05
N ARG A 75 17.70 0.65 6.80
CA ARG A 75 19.15 0.65 7.08
C ARG A 75 19.53 -0.42 8.11
N TRP A 76 18.79 -0.56 9.20
CA TRP A 76 18.95 -1.66 10.17
C TRP A 76 18.50 -3.00 9.58
N GLY A 77 17.46 -3.01 8.75
CA GLY A 77 17.08 -4.19 7.96
C GLY A 77 18.23 -4.64 7.05
N ARG A 78 18.96 -3.72 6.42
CA ARG A 78 20.14 -4.01 5.58
C ARG A 78 21.37 -4.44 6.38
N ILE A 79 21.57 -3.93 7.59
CA ILE A 79 22.68 -4.31 8.51
C ILE A 79 22.40 -5.67 9.17
N MET A 80 21.16 -5.94 9.61
CA MET A 80 20.74 -7.23 10.16
C MET A 80 20.72 -8.34 9.10
N PHE A 81 20.38 -8.04 7.84
CA PHE A 81 20.50 -8.99 6.72
C PHE A 81 21.95 -9.32 6.36
N SER A 82 22.91 -8.44 6.70
CA SER A 82 24.34 -8.65 6.43
C SER A 82 25.02 -9.52 7.50
N LEU A 83 24.49 -9.55 8.73
CA LEU A 83 25.17 -10.17 9.88
C LEU A 83 24.46 -11.39 10.47
N ASN A 84 23.25 -11.75 10.02
CA ASN A 84 22.60 -12.95 10.52
C ASN A 84 21.82 -13.70 9.43
N ARG A 85 22.51 -14.55 8.67
CA ARG A 85 21.90 -15.75 8.09
C ARG A 85 21.73 -16.75 9.23
N HIS A 86 20.63 -16.65 9.96
CA HIS A 86 19.90 -17.72 10.66
C HIS A 86 18.96 -17.03 11.66
N PHE A 87 17.73 -17.55 11.78
CA PHE A 87 16.57 -17.02 12.51
C PHE A 87 15.62 -16.10 11.74
N ALA A 88 14.52 -16.71 11.31
CA ALA A 88 13.28 -16.05 10.92
C ALA A 88 12.50 -15.60 12.16
N PRO A 89 11.83 -14.43 12.12
CA PRO A 89 10.72 -14.15 13.01
C PRO A 89 9.37 -14.14 12.27
N CYS A 90 8.40 -14.83 12.86
CA CYS A 90 6.96 -14.62 12.66
C CYS A 90 6.60 -13.17 13.06
N GLY A 91 5.93 -12.46 12.17
CA GLY A 91 5.45 -11.10 12.41
C GLY A 91 4.10 -11.06 13.12
N VAL A 92 4.07 -10.38 14.25
CA VAL A 92 2.88 -9.91 14.96
C VAL A 92 2.35 -8.66 14.24
N SER A 93 1.10 -8.65 13.79
CA SER A 93 0.42 -7.43 13.33
C SER A 93 -0.68 -7.02 14.32
N GLN A 94 -0.50 -5.88 14.97
CA GLN A 94 -1.54 -5.19 15.75
C GLN A 94 -2.38 -4.32 14.81
N GLN A 95 -3.69 -4.56 14.76
CA GLN A 95 -4.67 -3.65 14.16
C GLN A 95 -5.17 -2.62 15.21
N PRO A 96 -5.43 -1.34 14.83
CA PRO A 96 -6.17 -0.41 15.68
C PRO A 96 -7.69 -0.69 15.62
N PRO A 97 -8.46 -0.39 16.68
CA PRO A 97 -9.88 -0.71 16.74
C PRO A 97 -10.76 0.25 15.91
N ASN A 98 -11.61 -0.36 15.09
CA ASN A 98 -12.74 0.27 14.41
C ASN A 98 -13.78 0.78 15.42
N ASN A 99 -14.22 2.02 15.21
CA ASN A 99 -15.42 2.57 15.80
C ASN A 99 -16.60 2.32 14.84
N PRO A 100 -17.74 1.76 15.26
CA PRO A 100 -18.95 1.76 14.46
C PRO A 100 -20.00 2.73 15.01
N LEU A 101 -20.41 3.70 14.17
CA LEU A 101 -21.69 4.39 14.32
C LEU A 101 -22.79 3.64 13.55
N ARG A 102 -23.91 3.45 14.28
CA ARG A 102 -25.32 3.34 13.83
C ARG A 102 -25.84 2.05 13.16
N ARG A 103 -26.86 1.47 13.82
CA ARG A 103 -28.23 1.14 13.31
C ARG A 103 -29.09 0.68 14.51
N THR A 104 -30.03 1.52 14.98
CA THR A 104 -31.50 1.37 14.83
C THR A 104 -32.07 0.03 15.32
N ALA A 105 -32.63 0.01 16.55
CA ALA A 105 -33.81 -0.77 16.93
C ALA A 105 -34.36 -0.27 18.28
N SER A 106 -35.68 -0.17 18.37
CA SER A 106 -36.53 0.24 19.49
C SER A 106 -36.50 -0.76 20.68
N PRO A 107 -37.09 -0.40 21.86
CA PRO A 107 -36.77 -0.99 23.15
C PRO A 107 -37.58 -2.26 23.47
N PRO A 108 -37.17 -3.00 24.51
CA PRO A 108 -38.13 -3.19 25.61
C PRO A 108 -37.51 -3.01 27.01
N SER A 109 -38.28 -2.27 27.82
CA SER A 109 -38.57 -2.47 29.25
C SER A 109 -37.50 -3.05 30.19
N CYS A 110 -37.23 -2.26 31.25
CA CYS A 110 -37.06 -2.67 32.65
C CYS A 110 -35.96 -3.71 32.91
N TRP A 111 -34.92 -3.44 33.70
CA TRP A 111 -34.96 -3.26 35.15
C TRP A 111 -33.68 -2.53 35.59
N LEU A 112 -33.83 -1.51 36.45
CA LEU A 112 -32.75 -1.09 37.36
C LEU A 112 -32.61 -2.17 38.46
N PRO A 113 -31.40 -2.36 39.01
CA PRO A 113 -31.12 -1.63 40.23
C PRO A 113 -29.71 -1.00 40.33
N ASN A 114 -29.75 0.23 40.82
CA ASN A 114 -28.84 0.94 41.71
C ASN A 114 -27.40 0.46 41.97
N ASN A 115 -26.49 1.40 41.73
CA ASN A 115 -25.34 1.81 42.55
C ASN A 115 -24.29 0.78 42.99
N GLY A 116 -23.07 0.93 42.44
CA GLY A 116 -21.88 0.27 42.96
C GLY A 116 -20.60 0.73 42.27
N ARG A 117 -20.02 1.84 42.75
CA ARG A 117 -18.58 2.09 42.94
C ARG A 117 -17.63 1.26 42.04
N VAL A 118 -17.00 1.89 41.05
CA VAL A 118 -15.86 1.31 40.33
C VAL A 118 -14.74 1.02 41.35
N ARG A 119 -14.65 -0.23 41.81
CA ARG A 119 -13.52 -0.74 42.59
C ARG A 119 -12.35 -0.92 41.61
N MET A 120 -11.31 -0.12 41.79
CA MET A 120 -9.98 -0.42 41.30
C MET A 120 -9.46 -1.62 42.12
N GLY A 121 -9.69 -2.82 41.59
CA GLY A 121 -9.33 -4.09 42.21
C GLY A 121 -9.29 -5.17 41.15
N CYS A 122 -8.29 -5.10 40.27
CA CYS A 122 -7.97 -6.19 39.36
C CYS A 122 -6.99 -7.15 40.06
N ASP A 123 -7.52 -8.01 40.92
CA ASP A 123 -6.87 -9.26 41.37
C ASP A 123 -7.98 -10.27 41.66
N GLY A 124 -8.63 -10.72 40.58
CA GLY A 124 -9.64 -11.76 40.60
C GLY A 124 -9.53 -12.51 39.28
N GLY A 125 -9.10 -13.78 39.34
CA GLY A 125 -8.56 -14.55 38.23
C GLY A 125 -9.34 -14.43 36.92
N THR A 126 -8.62 -14.04 35.86
CA THR A 126 -9.03 -14.30 34.49
C THR A 126 -9.22 -15.81 34.31
N ILE A 127 -10.47 -16.23 34.11
CA ILE A 127 -10.80 -17.59 33.70
C ILE A 127 -10.04 -17.86 32.39
N PRO A 128 -9.04 -18.75 32.37
CA PRO A 128 -8.21 -18.96 31.18
C PRO A 128 -9.11 -19.47 30.06
N ARG A 129 -9.04 -18.84 28.88
CA ARG A 129 -9.82 -19.31 27.73
C ARG A 129 -9.30 -20.68 27.32
N ARG A 130 -10.15 -21.56 26.76
CA ARG A 130 -9.76 -22.91 26.30
C ARG A 130 -8.53 -22.91 25.37
N ASN A 131 -8.30 -21.82 24.64
CA ASN A 131 -7.16 -21.62 23.74
C ASN A 131 -5.82 -21.40 24.48
N GLU A 132 -5.86 -20.99 25.74
CA GLU A 132 -4.70 -20.79 26.62
C GLU A 132 -4.39 -22.07 27.41
N LEU A 133 -5.44 -22.83 27.78
CA LEU A 133 -5.33 -24.05 28.57
C LEU A 133 -4.99 -25.29 27.72
N VAL A 134 -5.40 -25.28 26.45
CA VAL A 134 -5.13 -26.35 25.48
C VAL A 134 -4.56 -25.69 24.23
N LYS A 135 -3.44 -26.22 23.72
CA LYS A 135 -2.79 -25.71 22.50
C LYS A 135 -3.66 -26.06 21.29
N VAL A 136 -4.73 -25.29 21.08
CA VAL A 136 -5.58 -25.41 19.91
C VAL A 136 -4.74 -25.02 18.70
N LYS A 137 -4.69 -25.89 17.69
CA LYS A 137 -3.97 -25.61 16.44
C LYS A 137 -4.49 -24.30 15.87
N GLN A 138 -3.65 -23.28 15.84
CA GLN A 138 -4.01 -21.98 15.26
C GLN A 138 -4.49 -22.22 13.85
N LYS A 139 -5.69 -21.70 13.54
CA LYS A 139 -6.22 -21.72 12.18
C LYS A 139 -5.16 -21.03 11.32
N PRO A 140 -4.64 -21.67 10.27
CA PRO A 140 -3.63 -21.04 9.43
C PRO A 140 -4.21 -19.72 8.94
N GLU A 141 -3.49 -18.63 9.19
CA GLU A 141 -3.87 -17.31 8.74
C GLU A 141 -4.06 -17.38 7.22
N THR A 142 -5.32 -17.21 6.80
CA THR A 142 -5.67 -17.23 5.40
C THR A 142 -5.22 -15.88 4.87
N LYS A 143 -4.11 -15.86 4.12
CA LYS A 143 -3.60 -14.64 3.51
C LYS A 143 -4.73 -13.95 2.75
N ASP A 144 -4.96 -12.67 3.02
CA ASP A 144 -6.05 -11.91 2.42
C ASP A 144 -5.90 -11.89 0.89
N HIS A 145 -6.86 -12.48 0.19
CA HIS A 145 -6.83 -12.58 -1.28
C HIS A 145 -6.72 -11.20 -1.96
N THR A 146 -7.36 -10.19 -1.38
CA THR A 146 -7.33 -8.80 -1.85
C THR A 146 -5.93 -8.20 -1.83
N SER A 147 -5.16 -8.47 -0.77
CA SER A 147 -3.77 -7.98 -0.64
C SER A 147 -2.86 -8.54 -1.73
N HIS A 148 -3.06 -9.81 -2.10
CA HIS A 148 -2.29 -10.48 -3.14
C HIS A 148 -2.62 -9.91 -4.53
N LEU A 149 -3.90 -9.60 -4.80
CA LEU A 149 -4.30 -8.91 -6.03
C LEU A 149 -3.66 -7.51 -6.09
N ILE A 150 -3.79 -6.71 -5.04
CA ILE A 150 -3.19 -5.37 -4.99
C ILE A 150 -1.68 -5.45 -5.27
N PHE A 151 -0.99 -6.45 -4.70
CA PHE A 151 0.43 -6.67 -4.96
C PHE A 151 0.72 -6.93 -6.45
N GLN A 152 -0.03 -7.83 -7.09
CA GLN A 152 0.16 -8.18 -8.50
C GLN A 152 -0.08 -7.01 -9.46
N TRP A 153 -1.00 -6.10 -9.13
CA TRP A 153 -1.41 -5.02 -10.02
C TRP A 153 -0.72 -3.68 -9.76
N ARG A 154 -0.19 -3.45 -8.54
CA ARG A 154 0.49 -2.18 -8.19
C ARG A 154 2.01 -2.30 -8.12
N TYR A 155 2.56 -3.50 -7.99
CA TYR A 155 3.99 -3.69 -7.74
C TYR A 155 4.69 -4.44 -8.87
N CYS A 156 5.97 -4.11 -9.06
CA CYS A 156 6.87 -4.79 -9.97
C CYS A 156 7.20 -6.20 -9.45
N ASN A 157 7.06 -7.22 -10.31
CA ASN A 157 7.30 -8.60 -9.90
C ASN A 157 8.79 -8.95 -9.64
N ILE A 158 9.75 -8.10 -10.04
CA ILE A 158 11.18 -8.29 -9.72
C ILE A 158 11.54 -7.55 -8.43
N THR A 159 11.32 -6.24 -8.41
CA THR A 159 11.82 -5.35 -7.35
C THR A 159 10.85 -5.13 -6.20
N GLN A 160 9.58 -5.54 -6.36
CA GLN A 160 8.51 -5.30 -5.38
C GLN A 160 8.30 -3.81 -5.05
N GLN A 161 8.76 -2.93 -5.94
CA GLN A 161 8.51 -1.49 -5.88
C GLN A 161 7.20 -1.17 -6.62
N LEU A 162 6.61 -0.01 -6.35
CA LEU A 162 5.43 0.44 -7.07
C LEU A 162 5.73 0.57 -8.57
N LEU A 163 4.72 0.28 -9.40
CA LEU A 163 4.83 0.39 -10.85
C LEU A 163 4.96 1.86 -11.26
N GLN A 164 6.04 2.16 -11.98
CA GLN A 164 6.33 3.49 -12.52
C GLN A 164 6.31 3.44 -14.04
N ARG A 165 5.81 4.51 -14.67
CA ARG A 165 5.82 4.63 -16.13
C ARG A 165 7.27 4.87 -16.59
N PRO A 166 7.76 4.18 -17.64
CA PRO A 166 7.06 3.22 -18.50
C PRO A 166 6.94 1.79 -17.90
N ILE A 167 5.72 1.24 -17.95
CA ILE A 167 5.40 -0.11 -17.48
C ILE A 167 5.55 -1.09 -18.65
N VAL A 168 6.16 -2.24 -18.38
CA VAL A 168 6.40 -3.29 -19.38
C VAL A 168 5.79 -4.61 -18.96
N THR A 169 5.38 -5.39 -19.95
CA THR A 169 4.86 -6.74 -19.77
C THR A 169 5.72 -7.79 -20.43
N CYS A 170 5.67 -8.99 -19.87
CA CYS A 170 6.26 -10.18 -20.45
C CYS A 170 5.23 -11.00 -21.24
N GLY A 171 5.71 -11.96 -22.03
CA GLY A 171 4.84 -12.90 -22.77
C GLY A 171 3.91 -13.75 -21.88
N LEU A 172 4.20 -13.86 -20.58
CA LEU A 172 3.35 -14.51 -19.58
C LEU A 172 2.33 -13.56 -18.92
N GLY A 173 2.33 -12.27 -19.25
CA GLY A 173 1.39 -11.30 -18.71
C GLY A 173 1.74 -10.70 -17.34
N ARG A 174 2.97 -10.87 -16.86
CA ARG A 174 3.46 -10.22 -15.63
C ARG A 174 3.92 -8.78 -15.90
N LEU A 175 3.71 -7.90 -14.92
CA LEU A 175 4.03 -6.47 -14.97
C LEU A 175 5.39 -6.17 -14.31
N TYR A 176 6.14 -5.27 -14.92
CA TYR A 176 7.46 -4.85 -14.46
C TYR A 176 7.72 -3.37 -14.76
N ASN A 177 8.65 -2.78 -14.01
CA ASN A 177 9.24 -1.48 -14.35
C ASN A 177 10.33 -1.67 -15.40
N LYS A 178 10.36 -0.81 -16.43
CA LYS A 178 11.37 -0.89 -17.48
C LYS A 178 12.79 -0.71 -16.95
N SER A 179 12.99 0.22 -16.02
CA SER A 179 14.27 0.44 -15.31
C SER A 179 14.74 -0.83 -14.60
N ALA A 180 13.85 -1.46 -13.82
CA ALA A 180 14.15 -2.68 -13.08
C ALA A 180 14.56 -3.85 -14.00
N ILE A 181 13.94 -4.00 -15.18
CA ILE A 181 14.34 -5.03 -16.13
C ILE A 181 15.74 -4.75 -16.69
N ILE A 182 16.03 -3.50 -17.04
CA ILE A 182 17.34 -3.12 -17.59
C ILE A 182 18.44 -3.40 -16.55
N GLU A 183 18.22 -2.99 -15.30
CA GLU A 183 19.12 -3.28 -14.19
C GLU A 183 19.29 -4.77 -13.96
N ALA A 184 18.21 -5.55 -14.01
CA ALA A 184 18.25 -7.00 -13.84
C ALA A 184 19.00 -7.72 -14.99
N ILE A 185 18.86 -7.25 -16.23
CA ILE A 185 19.59 -7.79 -17.39
C ILE A 185 21.09 -7.49 -17.28
N ILE A 186 21.45 -6.26 -16.86
CA ILE A 186 22.85 -5.85 -16.72
C ILE A 186 23.51 -6.55 -15.53
N GLY A 187 22.85 -6.52 -14.37
CA GLY A 187 23.36 -7.08 -13.12
C GLY A 187 23.22 -8.60 -12.99
N LYS A 188 22.46 -9.25 -13.88
CA LYS A 188 22.09 -10.68 -13.83
C LYS A 188 21.49 -11.11 -12.47
N VAL A 189 20.84 -10.19 -11.77
CA VAL A 189 20.22 -10.45 -10.47
C VAL A 189 18.79 -10.96 -10.69
N SER A 190 18.43 -12.06 -10.01
CA SER A 190 17.06 -12.62 -9.87
C SER A 190 16.13 -12.41 -11.08
N MET A 191 16.54 -12.87 -12.26
CA MET A 191 15.73 -12.77 -13.47
C MET A 191 14.84 -14.00 -13.68
N PRO A 192 13.58 -13.83 -14.09
CA PRO A 192 12.74 -14.95 -14.45
C PRO A 192 13.16 -15.53 -15.81
N SER A 193 13.10 -16.87 -15.95
CA SER A 193 13.63 -17.63 -17.10
C SER A 193 13.09 -17.23 -18.48
N HIS A 194 11.94 -16.56 -18.52
CA HIS A 194 11.27 -16.17 -19.75
C HIS A 194 11.84 -14.88 -20.36
N ILE A 195 12.54 -14.02 -19.60
CA ILE A 195 13.13 -12.76 -20.11
C ILE A 195 14.62 -12.96 -20.33
N LYS A 196 15.09 -12.78 -21.56
CA LYS A 196 16.53 -12.83 -21.89
C LYS A 196 17.01 -11.53 -22.51
N THR A 197 16.16 -10.86 -23.26
CA THR A 197 16.48 -9.61 -23.94
C THR A 197 15.32 -8.63 -23.80
N LEU A 198 15.59 -7.33 -23.91
CA LEU A 198 14.57 -6.27 -23.91
C LEU A 198 13.49 -6.44 -25.00
N LYS A 199 13.80 -7.23 -26.05
CA LYS A 199 12.86 -7.58 -27.12
C LYS A 199 11.80 -8.62 -26.72
N ASP A 200 11.97 -9.27 -25.57
CA ASP A 200 10.99 -10.22 -24.99
C ASP A 200 9.94 -9.50 -24.14
N THR A 201 9.98 -8.16 -24.09
CA THR A 201 9.05 -7.33 -23.32
C THR A 201 8.38 -6.28 -24.21
N VAL A 202 7.12 -5.93 -23.88
CA VAL A 202 6.35 -4.89 -24.58
C VAL A 202 5.96 -3.80 -23.58
N GLU A 203 6.17 -2.55 -23.99
CA GLU A 203 5.77 -1.35 -23.25
C GLU A 203 4.26 -1.15 -23.34
N LEU A 204 3.62 -0.90 -22.19
CA LEU A 204 2.17 -0.76 -22.10
C LEU A 204 1.73 0.69 -22.20
N ASN A 205 0.71 0.93 -23.03
CA ASN A 205 0.03 2.21 -23.21
C ASN A 205 -1.23 2.29 -22.35
N LEU A 206 -1.05 2.30 -21.02
CA LEU A 206 -2.13 2.38 -20.03
C LEU A 206 -2.73 3.80 -19.97
N THR A 207 -4.05 3.88 -19.81
CA THR A 207 -4.76 5.15 -19.62
C THR A 207 -4.84 5.46 -18.12
N PRO A 208 -4.39 6.64 -17.64
CA PRO A 208 -4.57 7.04 -16.24
C PRO A 208 -6.04 7.14 -15.86
N ASN A 209 -6.36 6.79 -14.62
CA ASN A 209 -7.64 7.11 -14.02
C ASN A 209 -7.63 8.58 -13.53
N PRO A 210 -8.56 9.45 -13.96
CA PRO A 210 -8.66 10.81 -13.44
C PRO A 210 -9.03 10.88 -11.94
N GLU A 211 -9.67 9.83 -11.40
CA GLU A 211 -10.09 9.78 -9.99
C GLU A 211 -8.94 9.41 -9.04
N PHE A 212 -7.81 8.94 -9.60
CA PHE A 212 -6.65 8.56 -8.81
C PHE A 212 -5.83 9.80 -8.43
N CYS A 213 -5.78 10.11 -7.14
CA CYS A 213 -4.98 11.20 -6.58
C CYS A 213 -3.86 10.64 -5.71
N GLU A 214 -2.61 10.87 -6.12
CA GLU A 214 -1.41 10.48 -5.38
C GLU A 214 -1.27 11.34 -4.11
N GLY A 215 -1.97 10.99 -3.02
CA GLY A 215 -1.81 11.70 -1.74
C GLY A 215 -2.92 11.55 -0.71
N SER A 216 -4.06 10.92 -1.03
CA SER A 216 -5.13 10.72 -0.05
C SER A 216 -4.97 9.39 0.70
N THR A 217 -4.96 9.45 2.04
CA THR A 217 -4.71 8.33 2.96
C THR A 217 -5.81 7.25 2.94
N THR A 218 -6.88 7.47 2.17
CA THR A 218 -8.10 6.63 2.13
C THR A 218 -8.25 5.79 0.85
N GLN A 219 -7.32 5.85 -0.10
CA GLN A 219 -7.47 5.22 -1.44
C GLN A 219 -6.70 3.90 -1.58
N VAL A 220 -6.98 2.91 -0.73
CA VAL A 220 -6.48 1.54 -0.94
C VAL A 220 -7.23 0.86 -2.11
N ASP A 221 -8.45 1.31 -2.41
CA ASP A 221 -9.37 0.66 -3.35
C ASP A 221 -9.33 1.21 -4.79
N VAL A 222 -8.86 2.45 -4.99
CA VAL A 222 -8.88 3.11 -6.31
C VAL A 222 -7.63 2.74 -7.09
N SER A 223 -7.82 2.20 -8.30
CA SER A 223 -6.72 1.86 -9.19
C SER A 223 -6.22 3.06 -10.00
N PRO A 224 -4.90 3.15 -10.28
CA PRO A 224 -4.32 4.24 -11.06
C PRO A 224 -4.62 4.20 -12.57
N TYR A 225 -5.14 3.08 -13.07
CA TYR A 225 -5.30 2.84 -14.50
C TYR A 225 -6.68 2.30 -14.84
N ILE A 226 -7.20 2.71 -15.99
CA ILE A 226 -8.54 2.39 -16.47
C ILE A 226 -8.51 1.85 -17.91
N CYS A 227 -9.46 0.96 -18.24
CA CYS A 227 -9.68 0.54 -19.62
C CYS A 227 -10.28 1.69 -20.44
N PRO A 228 -9.73 2.05 -21.61
CA PRO A 228 -10.23 3.17 -22.42
C PRO A 228 -11.64 2.96 -22.99
N VAL A 229 -12.06 1.71 -23.18
CA VAL A 229 -13.35 1.36 -23.80
C VAL A 229 -14.44 1.15 -22.75
N THR A 230 -14.18 0.28 -21.77
CA THR A 230 -15.21 -0.11 -20.78
C THR A 230 -15.19 0.75 -19.51
N GLY A 231 -14.21 1.64 -19.32
CA GLY A 231 -14.09 2.42 -18.09
C GLY A 231 -13.86 1.57 -16.83
N LEU A 232 -13.37 0.33 -16.99
CA LEU A 232 -13.14 -0.57 -15.86
C LEU A 232 -11.77 -0.31 -15.24
N GLU A 233 -11.76 -0.27 -13.91
CA GLU A 233 -10.59 -0.12 -13.07
C GLU A 233 -9.69 -1.36 -13.03
N MET A 234 -8.38 -1.13 -13.01
CA MET A 234 -7.34 -2.16 -13.02
C MET A 234 -6.98 -2.63 -11.59
N SER A 235 -7.99 -3.00 -10.80
CA SER A 235 -7.84 -3.41 -9.38
C SER A 235 -7.68 -4.93 -9.18
N GLY A 236 -7.65 -5.71 -10.26
CA GLY A 236 -7.51 -7.17 -10.22
C GLY A 236 -8.79 -7.98 -10.03
N ASN A 237 -9.93 -7.32 -9.88
CA ASN A 237 -11.25 -7.97 -9.90
C ASN A 237 -11.67 -8.36 -11.33
N PHE A 238 -11.22 -7.59 -12.33
CA PHE A 238 -11.48 -7.83 -13.74
C PHE A 238 -10.23 -8.35 -14.44
N ARG A 239 -10.44 -9.21 -15.44
CA ARG A 239 -9.36 -9.73 -16.30
C ARG A 239 -9.03 -8.71 -17.37
N PHE A 240 -7.74 -8.39 -17.50
CA PHE A 240 -7.23 -7.49 -18.53
C PHE A 240 -6.31 -8.23 -19.49
N VAL A 241 -6.21 -7.68 -20.69
CA VAL A 241 -5.49 -8.23 -21.80
C VAL A 241 -4.68 -7.11 -22.45
N ALA A 242 -3.42 -7.40 -22.76
CA ALA A 242 -2.54 -6.54 -23.54
C ALA A 242 -2.32 -7.11 -24.94
N LEU A 243 -2.32 -6.24 -25.93
CA LEU A 243 -1.97 -6.60 -27.30
C LEU A 243 -0.46 -6.49 -27.50
N TRP A 244 0.18 -7.55 -27.97
CA TRP A 244 1.63 -7.57 -28.18
C TRP A 244 2.11 -6.66 -29.32
N SER A 245 1.28 -6.47 -30.35
CA SER A 245 1.63 -5.67 -31.52
C SER A 245 1.73 -4.17 -31.22
N CYS A 246 0.93 -3.65 -30.28
CA CYS A 246 0.85 -2.21 -30.01
C CYS A 246 0.99 -1.81 -28.53
N GLY A 247 0.94 -2.75 -27.59
CA GLY A 247 1.03 -2.49 -26.15
C GLY A 247 -0.22 -1.84 -25.55
N CYS A 248 -1.33 -1.74 -26.28
CA CYS A 248 -2.60 -1.25 -25.70
C CYS A 248 -3.22 -2.29 -24.77
N VAL A 249 -3.84 -1.83 -23.69
CA VAL A 249 -4.45 -2.68 -22.66
C VAL A 249 -5.97 -2.49 -22.68
N PHE A 250 -6.69 -3.59 -22.64
CA PHE A 250 -8.15 -3.65 -22.65
C PHE A 250 -8.66 -4.65 -21.61
N SER A 251 -9.92 -4.52 -21.22
CA SER A 251 -10.59 -5.57 -20.47
C SER A 251 -10.91 -6.76 -21.38
N GLU A 252 -10.92 -7.98 -20.85
CA GLU A 252 -11.29 -9.18 -21.61
C GLU A 252 -12.73 -9.08 -22.16
N ARG A 253 -13.61 -8.37 -21.42
CA ARG A 253 -15.00 -8.09 -21.83
C ARG A 253 -15.06 -7.30 -23.13
N ALA A 254 -14.28 -6.23 -23.24
CA ALA A 254 -14.23 -5.39 -24.44
C ALA A 254 -13.85 -6.18 -25.69
N LEU A 255 -12.85 -7.08 -25.57
CA LEU A 255 -12.39 -7.89 -26.69
C LEU A 255 -13.45 -8.92 -27.13
N LYS A 256 -14.16 -9.53 -26.16
CA LYS A 256 -15.22 -10.51 -26.45
C LYS A 256 -16.44 -9.90 -27.13
N GLU A 257 -16.81 -8.68 -26.74
CA GLU A 257 -17.97 -7.97 -27.29
C GLU A 257 -17.68 -7.46 -28.71
N THR A 258 -16.45 -7.00 -28.96
CA THR A 258 -16.12 -6.28 -30.18
C THR A 258 -15.69 -7.19 -31.34
N LYS A 259 -15.05 -8.34 -31.07
CA LYS A 259 -14.58 -9.33 -32.07
C LYS A 259 -13.88 -8.72 -33.32
N MET A 260 -13.24 -7.57 -33.17
CA MET A 260 -12.48 -6.95 -34.25
C MET A 260 -11.03 -7.42 -34.20
N THR A 261 -10.43 -7.64 -35.38
CA THR A 261 -9.00 -7.99 -35.55
C THR A 261 -8.07 -6.76 -35.52
N THR A 262 -8.62 -5.60 -35.17
CA THR A 262 -7.94 -4.30 -35.20
C THR A 262 -8.08 -3.61 -33.85
N CYS A 263 -6.99 -3.01 -33.36
CA CYS A 263 -6.97 -2.35 -32.05
C CYS A 263 -7.87 -1.10 -32.01
N LEU A 264 -8.69 -0.98 -30.95
CA LEU A 264 -9.62 0.12 -30.73
C LEU A 264 -8.96 1.49 -30.47
N LYS A 265 -7.70 1.51 -30.02
CA LYS A 265 -7.00 2.75 -29.66
C LYS A 265 -6.03 3.23 -30.74
N CYS A 266 -5.33 2.32 -31.40
CA CYS A 266 -4.27 2.64 -32.36
C CYS A 266 -4.48 2.08 -33.76
N GLN A 267 -5.60 1.38 -34.02
CA GLN A 267 -5.97 0.84 -35.32
C GLN A 267 -4.95 -0.13 -35.95
N THR A 268 -4.03 -0.66 -35.16
CA THR A 268 -3.08 -1.69 -35.60
C THR A 268 -3.76 -3.06 -35.63
N GLY A 269 -3.58 -3.81 -36.72
CA GLY A 269 -4.00 -5.21 -36.80
C GLY A 269 -3.30 -6.07 -35.75
N PHE A 270 -4.01 -7.05 -35.20
CA PHE A 270 -3.45 -8.04 -34.28
C PHE A 270 -4.03 -9.43 -34.56
N GLU A 271 -3.24 -10.45 -34.25
CA GLU A 271 -3.67 -11.84 -34.29
C GLU A 271 -4.02 -12.35 -32.90
N ASP A 272 -4.80 -13.43 -32.81
CA ASP A 272 -5.13 -14.07 -31.52
C ASP A 272 -3.87 -14.56 -30.78
N VAL A 273 -2.81 -14.85 -31.53
CA VAL A 273 -1.50 -15.20 -30.98
C VAL A 273 -0.90 -14.04 -30.21
N ASP A 274 -1.19 -12.77 -30.54
CA ASP A 274 -0.66 -11.56 -29.92
C ASP A 274 -1.41 -11.11 -28.65
N VAL A 275 -2.54 -11.76 -28.36
CA VAL A 275 -3.38 -11.48 -27.20
C VAL A 275 -2.73 -12.07 -25.93
N VAL A 276 -2.32 -11.21 -25.00
CA VAL A 276 -1.69 -11.58 -23.71
C VAL A 276 -2.62 -11.26 -22.55
N VAL A 277 -3.04 -12.27 -21.78
CA VAL A 277 -3.79 -12.04 -20.54
C VAL A 277 -2.85 -11.57 -19.44
N LEU A 278 -3.16 -10.46 -18.79
CA LEU A 278 -2.38 -9.90 -17.69
C LEU A 278 -2.68 -10.63 -16.38
N ASN A 279 -1.64 -10.94 -15.60
CA ASN A 279 -1.72 -11.58 -14.28
C ASN A 279 -2.72 -12.75 -14.22
N ALA A 280 -2.56 -13.71 -15.12
CA ALA A 280 -3.42 -14.88 -15.16
C ALA A 280 -3.30 -15.70 -13.85
N THR A 281 -4.45 -15.97 -13.22
CA THR A 281 -4.54 -16.78 -12.00
C THR A 281 -4.73 -18.26 -12.29
N THR A 282 -5.35 -18.62 -13.43
CA THR A 282 -5.57 -20.02 -13.79
C THR A 282 -4.31 -20.61 -14.42
N GLU A 283 -4.00 -21.84 -14.06
CA GLU A 283 -2.85 -22.56 -14.62
C GLU A 283 -3.00 -22.82 -16.12
N ASP A 284 -4.23 -22.96 -16.61
CA ASP A 284 -4.52 -23.21 -18.02
C ASP A 284 -4.27 -21.98 -18.89
N ASP A 285 -4.60 -20.79 -18.39
CA ASP A 285 -4.22 -19.54 -19.05
C ASP A 285 -2.70 -19.44 -19.15
N VAL A 286 -1.96 -19.77 -18.08
CA VAL A 286 -0.49 -19.72 -18.09
C VAL A 286 0.09 -20.69 -19.13
N LYS A 287 -0.44 -21.91 -19.25
CA LYS A 287 -0.05 -22.88 -20.28
C LYS A 287 -0.39 -22.39 -21.71
N SER A 288 -1.55 -21.74 -21.87
CA SER A 288 -1.91 -21.12 -23.15
C SER A 288 -0.97 -19.97 -23.50
N MET A 289 -0.50 -19.22 -22.51
CA MET A 289 0.41 -18.10 -22.72
C MET A 289 1.84 -18.54 -23.01
N THR A 290 2.33 -19.62 -22.38
CA THR A 290 3.64 -20.20 -22.70
C THR A 290 3.67 -20.71 -24.14
N THR A 291 2.63 -21.43 -24.57
CA THR A 291 2.51 -21.93 -25.95
C THR A 291 2.45 -20.80 -26.97
N ARG A 292 1.67 -19.73 -26.72
CA ARG A 292 1.65 -18.51 -27.56
C ARG A 292 3.01 -17.81 -27.59
N MET A 293 3.68 -17.68 -26.45
CA MET A 293 5.02 -17.07 -26.36
C MET A 293 6.05 -17.84 -27.20
N GLU A 294 6.03 -19.17 -27.15
CA GLU A 294 6.90 -20.00 -27.96
C GLU A 294 6.58 -19.89 -29.46
N ALA A 295 5.29 -19.84 -29.82
CA ALA A 295 4.86 -19.61 -31.20
C ALA A 295 5.40 -18.27 -31.73
N ARG A 296 5.27 -17.18 -30.97
CA ARG A 296 5.84 -15.86 -31.33
C ARG A 296 7.35 -15.90 -31.51
N ARG A 297 8.07 -16.60 -30.63
CA ARG A 297 9.53 -16.79 -30.75
C ARG A 297 9.91 -17.56 -32.01
N LYS A 298 9.16 -18.60 -32.36
CA LYS A 298 9.36 -19.38 -33.59
C LYS A 298 9.10 -18.50 -34.83
N ASN A 299 8.01 -17.73 -34.85
CA ASN A 299 7.66 -16.83 -35.95
C ASN A 299 8.73 -15.74 -36.15
N LYS A 300 9.22 -15.13 -35.07
CA LYS A 300 10.31 -14.14 -35.12
C LYS A 300 11.62 -14.74 -35.65
N LYS A 301 11.94 -15.98 -35.28
CA LYS A 301 13.13 -16.67 -35.80
C LYS A 301 12.99 -16.98 -37.29
N ARG A 302 11.79 -17.32 -37.77
CA ARG A 302 11.49 -17.52 -39.20
C ARG A 302 11.63 -16.22 -39.98
N SER A 303 11.01 -15.13 -39.53
CA SER A 303 11.09 -13.83 -40.21
C SER A 303 12.52 -13.27 -40.29
N VAL A 304 13.32 -13.46 -39.24
CA VAL A 304 14.75 -13.09 -39.26
C VAL A 304 15.53 -13.94 -40.28
N ARG A 305 15.29 -15.25 -40.35
CA ARG A 305 15.95 -16.14 -41.32
C ARG A 305 15.60 -15.76 -42.76
N GLU A 306 14.34 -15.51 -43.04
CA GLU A 306 13.86 -15.07 -44.36
C GLU A 306 14.48 -13.73 -44.77
N GLY A 307 14.55 -12.77 -43.84
CA GLY A 307 15.23 -11.49 -44.06
C GLY A 307 16.72 -11.64 -44.39
N VAL A 308 17.43 -12.55 -43.71
CA VAL A 308 18.85 -12.83 -43.97
C VAL A 308 19.05 -13.47 -45.35
N VAL A 309 18.19 -14.42 -45.74
CA VAL A 309 18.24 -15.04 -47.08
C VAL A 309 18.01 -14.01 -48.18
N LYS A 310 17.01 -13.14 -48.01
CA LYS A 310 16.72 -12.05 -48.96
C LYS A 310 17.90 -11.08 -49.09
N CYS A 311 18.51 -10.69 -47.97
CA CYS A 311 19.68 -9.80 -47.96
C CYS A 311 20.91 -10.41 -48.64
N LYS A 312 21.15 -11.73 -48.49
CA LYS A 312 22.23 -12.42 -49.21
C LYS A 312 21.99 -12.46 -50.72
N LYS A 313 20.74 -12.65 -51.15
CA LYS A 313 20.38 -12.70 -52.59
C LYS A 313 20.57 -11.36 -53.29
N VAL A 314 20.36 -10.25 -52.57
CA VAL A 314 20.59 -8.87 -53.07
C VAL A 314 22.07 -8.50 -53.16
N LYS A 315 22.99 -9.18 -52.44
CA LYS A 315 24.43 -8.89 -52.50
C LYS A 315 25.19 -9.68 -53.58
N VAL A 316 24.53 -10.62 -54.25
CA VAL A 316 25.14 -11.54 -55.24
C VAL A 316 24.63 -11.26 -56.67
N GLY A 317 23.61 -10.40 -56.81
CA GLY A 317 23.16 -9.88 -58.11
C GLY A 317 23.51 -8.40 -58.21
#